data_AF-A0A950RJB5-F1
#
_entry.id   AF-A0A950RJB5-F1
#
_cell.length_a   1.000
_cell.length_b   1.000
_cell.length_c   1.000
_cell.angle_alpha   90.00
_cell.angle_beta   90.00
_cell.angle_gamma   90.00
#
_symmetry.space_group_name_H-M   'P 1'
#
loop_
_entity.id
_entity.type
_entity.pdbx_description
1 polymer ?
#
loop_
_entity_poly.entity_id
_entity_poly.type
_entity_poly.pdbx_seq_one_letter_code
_entity_poly.pdbx_strand_id
1 'polypeptide(L)'
;MELRTMQALVRFGLGRRGTEPPPGDPAAWLGDQVRAPAPDAPAPSLAEALAALRADREEKPAPGKSRSRALFVRDAEAHVAAALTTAAPFRERLVWFWANHFTVSVRRGQCAALIGPFVAGAIRPHVTGRFHDMLLAVMRHPAMLLYLDNAASVGPGSLVGRRTGRGLNENLARECLELHTVSPAAGYTQGDVTSLARVFTGWSIDLKGEPPGFRFRPGAHEPGVKTLMGQSFPEGEEGGAAALAFL
;
A
#
# COMPACT_ATOMS: atom_id res chain seq x y z
N MET A 1 38.75 2.14 -2.48
CA MET A 1 37.58 1.45 -1.88
C MET A 1 37.39 0.15 -2.63
N GLU A 2 37.29 -0.98 -1.93
CA GLU A 2 37.09 -2.31 -2.55
C GLU A 2 35.74 -2.38 -3.30
N LEU A 3 35.65 -3.19 -4.36
CA LEU A 3 34.45 -3.33 -5.18
C LEU A 3 33.21 -3.73 -4.35
N ARG A 4 33.37 -4.66 -3.39
CA ARG A 4 32.27 -5.12 -2.52
C ARG A 4 31.73 -4.00 -1.64
N THR A 5 32.62 -3.21 -1.04
CA THR A 5 32.25 -2.01 -0.27
C THR A 5 31.52 -0.99 -1.14
N MET A 6 31.99 -0.77 -2.37
CA MET A 6 31.32 0.14 -3.31
C MET A 6 29.91 -0.34 -3.67
N GLN A 7 29.75 -1.65 -3.93
CA GLN A 7 28.44 -2.23 -4.23
C GLN A 7 27.49 -2.11 -3.03
N ALA A 8 27.95 -2.43 -1.82
CA ALA A 8 27.14 -2.31 -0.61
C ALA A 8 26.68 -0.86 -0.37
N LEU A 9 27.59 0.11 -0.51
CA LEU A 9 27.25 1.52 -0.28
C LEU A 9 26.36 2.11 -1.38
N VAL A 10 26.65 1.84 -2.66
CA VAL A 10 26.03 2.56 -3.79
C VAL A 10 24.89 1.78 -4.45
N ARG A 11 25.04 0.46 -4.63
CA ARG A 11 23.99 -0.34 -5.30
C ARG A 11 22.88 -0.72 -4.32
N PHE A 12 23.27 -1.16 -3.14
CA PHE A 12 22.33 -1.60 -2.11
C PHE A 12 21.96 -0.47 -1.15
N GLY A 13 22.92 0.35 -0.72
CA GLY A 13 22.69 1.53 0.10
C GLY A 13 22.29 2.79 -0.69
N LEU A 14 22.35 3.92 0.00
CA LEU A 14 22.08 5.27 -0.53
C LEU A 14 23.36 6.10 -0.72
N GLY A 15 24.52 5.44 -0.76
CA GLY A 15 25.83 6.06 -0.82
C GLY A 15 26.50 6.21 0.55
N ARG A 16 27.73 6.72 0.53
CA ARG A 16 28.51 7.03 1.73
C ARG A 16 28.04 8.37 2.31
N ARG A 17 27.78 8.42 3.61
CA ARG A 17 27.40 9.66 4.30
C ARG A 17 28.64 10.42 4.77
N GLY A 18 28.80 11.66 4.30
CA GLY A 18 29.86 12.58 4.75
C GLY A 18 31.23 11.91 4.85
N THR A 19 31.82 11.98 6.05
CA THR A 19 33.14 11.42 6.36
C THR A 19 33.11 10.03 6.99
N GLU A 20 31.94 9.41 7.18
CA GLU A 20 31.80 8.11 7.85
C GLU A 20 32.69 7.05 7.21
N PRO A 21 33.39 6.20 7.98
CA PRO A 21 34.23 5.18 7.41
C PRO A 21 33.39 4.16 6.64
N PRO A 22 33.88 3.62 5.51
CA PRO A 22 33.22 2.52 4.84
C PRO A 22 33.13 1.27 5.75
N PRO A 23 32.14 0.38 5.55
CA PRO A 23 32.04 -0.84 6.33
C PRO A 23 33.23 -1.76 6.05
N GLY A 24 33.84 -2.29 7.11
CA GLY A 24 34.94 -3.25 7.02
C GLY A 24 34.49 -4.62 6.52
N ASP A 25 33.26 -5.03 6.86
CA ASP A 25 32.57 -6.19 6.28
C ASP A 25 31.25 -5.72 5.63
N PRO A 26 31.24 -5.52 4.29
CA PRO A 26 30.06 -5.06 3.57
C PRO A 26 28.87 -6.03 3.64
N ALA A 27 29.12 -7.34 3.72
CA ALA A 27 28.04 -8.33 3.73
C ALA A 27 27.36 -8.39 5.11
N ALA A 28 28.14 -8.39 6.19
CA ALA A 28 27.61 -8.28 7.55
C ALA A 28 26.82 -6.97 7.72
N TRP A 29 27.36 -5.85 7.24
CA TRP A 29 26.73 -4.53 7.30
C TRP A 29 25.35 -4.47 6.59
N LEU A 30 25.20 -5.13 5.44
CA LEU A 30 23.90 -5.27 4.77
C LEU A 30 22.96 -6.19 5.57
N GLY A 31 23.47 -7.33 6.02
CA GLY A 31 22.68 -8.31 6.77
C GLY A 31 22.12 -7.76 8.08
N ASP A 32 22.88 -6.92 8.79
CA ASP A 32 22.43 -6.31 10.05
C ASP A 32 21.24 -5.38 9.84
N GLN A 33 21.18 -4.66 8.72
CA GLN A 33 20.06 -3.78 8.39
C GLN A 33 18.76 -4.55 8.07
N VAL A 34 18.88 -5.81 7.66
CA VAL A 34 17.73 -6.70 7.42
C VAL A 34 17.21 -7.28 8.74
N ARG A 35 18.12 -7.63 9.64
CA ARG A 35 17.80 -8.26 10.94
C ARG A 35 17.34 -7.27 12.01
N ALA A 36 17.89 -6.06 12.00
CA ALA A 36 17.52 -5.03 12.96
C ALA A 36 16.05 -4.60 12.79
N PRO A 37 15.41 -4.05 13.84
CA PRO A 37 14.13 -3.38 13.70
C PRO A 37 14.18 -2.24 12.66
N ALA A 38 13.03 -1.89 12.08
CA ALA A 38 12.96 -0.71 11.24
C ALA A 38 13.33 0.52 12.07
N PRO A 39 14.20 1.43 11.56
CA PRO A 39 14.33 2.72 12.18
C PRO A 39 13.00 3.47 12.04
N ASP A 40 12.68 4.28 13.05
CA ASP A 40 11.52 5.17 12.97
C ASP A 40 11.69 6.11 11.77
N ALA A 41 10.63 6.24 10.99
CA ALA A 41 10.57 7.19 9.88
C ALA A 41 9.49 8.23 10.20
N PRO A 42 9.78 9.52 10.00
CA PRO A 42 8.78 10.57 10.18
C PRO A 42 7.68 10.39 9.14
N ALA A 43 6.45 10.16 9.58
CA ALA A 43 5.27 10.14 8.74
C ALA A 43 4.05 10.62 9.53
N PRO A 44 3.06 11.28 8.88
CA PRO A 44 1.78 11.54 9.51
C PRO A 44 1.10 10.22 9.89
N SER A 45 0.26 10.27 10.92
CA SER A 45 -0.63 9.15 11.19
C SER A 45 -1.67 9.00 10.07
N LEU A 46 -2.16 7.78 9.86
CA LEU A 46 -3.28 7.55 8.94
C LEU A 46 -4.52 8.38 9.32
N ALA A 47 -4.75 8.57 10.63
CA ALA A 47 -5.86 9.37 11.13
C ALA A 47 -5.72 10.86 10.75
N GLU A 48 -4.53 11.44 10.92
CA GLU A 48 -4.23 12.83 10.50
C GLU A 48 -4.46 13.00 8.99
N ALA A 49 -3.97 12.05 8.19
CA ALA A 49 -4.12 12.09 6.74
C ALA A 49 -5.57 11.97 6.26
N LEU A 50 -6.35 11.07 6.87
CA LEU A 50 -7.78 10.93 6.53
C LEU A 50 -8.59 12.13 7.01
N ALA A 51 -8.23 12.75 8.14
CA ALA A 51 -8.83 14.00 8.58
C ALA A 51 -8.54 15.15 7.61
N ALA A 52 -7.29 15.26 7.12
CA ALA A 52 -6.93 16.24 6.09
C ALA A 52 -7.70 16.02 4.78
N LEU A 53 -7.81 14.77 4.32
CA LEU A 53 -8.60 14.40 3.14
C LEU A 53 -10.07 14.77 3.32
N ARG A 54 -10.65 14.48 4.48
CA ARG A 54 -12.05 14.80 4.79
C ARG A 54 -12.28 16.30 4.78
N ALA A 55 -11.43 17.08 5.44
CA ALA A 55 -11.52 18.53 5.46
C ALA A 55 -11.44 19.12 4.04
N ASP A 56 -10.50 18.65 3.21
CA ASP A 56 -10.38 19.12 1.83
C ASP A 56 -11.61 18.76 0.98
N ARG A 57 -12.25 17.61 1.23
CA ARG A 57 -13.50 17.22 0.55
C ARG A 57 -14.68 18.10 0.95
N GLU A 58 -14.76 18.48 2.22
CA GLU A 58 -15.84 19.30 2.78
C GLU A 58 -15.67 20.77 2.40
N GLU A 59 -14.47 21.33 2.54
CA GLU A 59 -14.17 22.76 2.37
C GLU A 59 -13.84 23.13 0.93
N LYS A 60 -13.42 22.17 0.09
CA LYS A 60 -12.98 22.37 -1.30
C LYS A 60 -12.01 23.57 -1.43
N PRO A 61 -10.90 23.59 -0.68
CA PRO A 61 -10.00 24.74 -0.65
C PRO A 61 -9.33 24.95 -2.01
N ALA A 62 -8.90 26.19 -2.27
CA ALA A 62 -8.00 26.48 -3.39
C ALA A 62 -6.70 25.64 -3.25
N PRO A 63 -6.02 25.27 -4.35
CA PRO A 63 -4.88 24.34 -4.31
C PRO A 63 -3.78 24.68 -3.30
N GLY A 64 -3.44 25.97 -3.11
CA GLY A 64 -2.44 26.42 -2.14
C GLY A 64 -2.88 26.36 -0.66
N LYS A 65 -4.15 26.02 -0.40
CA LYS A 65 -4.75 25.90 0.95
C LYS A 65 -5.16 24.46 1.29
N SER A 66 -4.89 23.48 0.42
CA SER A 66 -5.20 22.07 0.66
C SER A 66 -4.37 21.51 1.80
N ARG A 67 -5.03 20.97 2.83
CA ARG A 67 -4.38 20.31 3.96
C ARG A 67 -3.69 19.04 3.51
N SER A 68 -4.31 18.29 2.60
CA SER A 68 -3.72 17.06 2.03
C SER A 68 -2.44 17.35 1.27
N ARG A 69 -2.39 18.46 0.52
CA ARG A 69 -1.20 18.84 -0.24
C ARG A 69 -0.08 19.34 0.67
N ALA A 70 -0.41 20.16 1.69
CA ALA A 70 0.57 20.58 2.69
C ALA A 70 1.16 19.39 3.44
N LEU A 71 0.32 18.42 3.81
CA LEU A 71 0.74 17.19 4.49
C LEU A 71 1.68 16.35 3.62
N PHE A 72 1.35 16.20 2.33
CA PHE A 72 2.20 15.51 1.37
C PHE A 72 3.58 16.16 1.23
N VAL A 73 3.65 17.50 1.13
CA VAL A 73 4.93 18.21 0.99
C VAL A 73 5.79 18.01 2.25
N ARG A 74 5.19 18.20 3.43
CA ARG A 74 5.86 17.96 4.72
C ARG A 74 6.42 16.53 4.83
N ASP A 75 5.61 15.54 4.45
CA ASP A 75 6.01 14.13 4.47
C ASP A 75 7.14 13.82 3.48
N ALA A 76 7.05 14.36 2.26
CA ALA A 76 8.08 14.18 1.24
C ALA A 76 9.44 14.77 1.68
N GLU A 77 9.42 15.97 2.27
CA GLU A 77 10.63 16.60 2.83
C GLU A 77 11.23 15.75 3.96
N ALA A 78 10.40 15.28 4.89
CA ALA A 78 10.83 14.46 6.01
C ALA A 78 11.41 13.12 5.55
N HIS A 79 10.81 12.49 4.54
CA HIS A 79 11.32 11.25 3.94
C HIS A 79 12.68 11.45 3.25
N VAL A 80 12.86 12.54 2.49
CA VAL A 80 14.17 12.85 1.87
C VAL A 80 15.23 13.12 2.94
N ALA A 81 14.89 13.89 3.98
CA ALA A 81 15.81 14.17 5.08
C ALA A 81 16.22 12.89 5.85
N ALA A 82 15.27 11.99 6.09
CA ALA A 82 15.54 10.68 6.71
C ALA A 82 16.43 9.82 5.81
N ALA A 83 16.21 9.79 4.49
CA ALA A 83 17.04 9.04 3.56
C ALA A 83 18.51 9.52 3.52
N LEU A 84 18.75 10.82 3.73
CA LEU A 84 20.11 11.38 3.79
C LEU A 84 20.88 11.00 5.06
N THR A 85 20.17 10.69 6.14
CA THR A 85 20.76 10.55 7.49
C THR A 85 20.52 9.18 8.13
N THR A 86 19.75 8.29 7.51
CA THR A 86 19.43 6.95 8.05
C THR A 86 20.67 6.09 8.24
N ALA A 87 20.74 5.39 9.39
CA ALA A 87 21.75 4.38 9.65
C ALA A 87 21.45 3.03 8.95
N ALA A 88 20.28 2.89 8.33
CA ALA A 88 19.86 1.68 7.60
C ALA A 88 19.54 1.97 6.12
N PRO A 89 20.50 2.49 5.32
CA PRO A 89 20.26 2.89 3.93
C PRO A 89 19.87 1.73 3.01
N PHE A 90 20.31 0.50 3.26
CA PHE A 90 19.88 -0.66 2.49
C PHE A 90 18.40 -0.97 2.73
N ARG A 91 17.94 -0.88 3.98
CA ARG A 91 16.52 -1.04 4.29
C ARG A 91 15.68 0.06 3.63
N GLU A 92 16.15 1.31 3.63
CA GLU A 92 15.46 2.40 2.94
C GLU A 92 15.36 2.16 1.43
N ARG A 93 16.40 1.57 0.81
CA ARG A 93 16.37 1.15 -0.60
C ARG A 93 15.26 0.13 -0.87
N LEU A 94 15.07 -0.83 0.02
CA LEU A 94 13.98 -1.82 -0.06
C LEU A 94 12.61 -1.16 0.11
N VAL A 95 12.48 -0.19 1.03
CA VAL A 95 11.25 0.60 1.18
C VAL A 95 10.89 1.29 -0.14
N TRP A 96 11.87 1.92 -0.81
CA TRP A 96 11.64 2.61 -2.08
C TRP A 96 11.30 1.64 -3.21
N PHE A 97 11.96 0.48 -3.25
CA PHE A 97 11.63 -0.60 -4.18
C PHE A 97 10.16 -1.03 -4.02
N TRP A 98 9.73 -1.32 -2.80
CA TRP A 98 8.36 -1.77 -2.53
C TRP A 98 7.32 -0.66 -2.70
N ALA A 99 7.64 0.58 -2.36
CA ALA A 99 6.78 1.73 -2.63
C ALA A 99 6.59 1.98 -4.14
N ASN A 100 7.59 1.64 -4.96
CA ASN A 100 7.49 1.65 -6.41
C ASN A 100 6.71 0.43 -6.95
N HIS A 101 6.90 -0.77 -6.38
CA HIS A 101 6.12 -1.96 -6.74
C HIS A 101 4.63 -1.77 -6.46
N PHE A 102 4.28 -1.24 -5.30
CA PHE A 102 2.90 -0.92 -4.89
C PHE A 102 2.58 0.56 -5.07
N THR A 103 2.80 1.09 -6.28
CA THR A 103 2.69 2.53 -6.55
C THR A 103 1.29 3.08 -6.26
N VAL A 104 1.22 4.20 -5.54
CA VAL A 104 0.03 5.05 -5.43
C VAL A 104 0.36 6.45 -5.96
N SER A 105 -0.43 6.93 -6.92
CA SER A 105 -0.17 8.23 -7.55
C SER A 105 -0.96 9.38 -6.93
N VAL A 106 -0.26 10.45 -6.58
CA VAL A 106 -0.87 11.72 -6.14
C VAL A 106 -1.64 12.45 -7.24
N ARG A 107 -1.43 12.08 -8.52
CA ARG A 107 -2.22 12.63 -9.64
C ARG A 107 -3.69 12.24 -9.53
N ARG A 108 -3.98 11.15 -8.83
CA ARG A 108 -5.32 10.79 -8.42
C ARG A 108 -5.63 11.57 -7.13
N GLY A 109 -6.27 12.72 -7.29
CA GLY A 109 -6.29 13.83 -6.31
C GLY A 109 -6.75 13.55 -4.86
N GLN A 110 -7.15 12.33 -4.53
CA GLN A 110 -7.56 11.93 -3.18
C GLN A 110 -6.44 11.20 -2.41
N CYS A 111 -5.28 10.96 -3.02
CA CYS A 111 -4.21 10.15 -2.41
C CYS A 111 -3.09 10.98 -1.77
N ALA A 112 -3.03 12.30 -1.99
CA ALA A 112 -1.88 13.13 -1.61
C ALA A 112 -1.50 12.99 -0.12
N ALA A 113 -2.48 13.12 0.79
CA ALA A 113 -2.26 12.98 2.23
C ALA A 113 -1.83 11.56 2.65
N LEU A 114 -2.14 10.54 1.85
CA LEU A 114 -2.09 9.14 2.25
C LEU A 114 -0.80 8.43 1.84
N ILE A 115 0.08 9.06 1.06
CA ILE A 115 1.34 8.45 0.62
C ILE A 115 2.27 8.15 1.81
N GLY A 116 2.46 9.12 2.71
CA GLY A 116 3.28 8.95 3.91
C GLY A 116 2.79 7.79 4.80
N PRO A 117 1.53 7.82 5.26
CA PRO A 117 0.95 6.74 6.05
C PRO A 117 0.95 5.39 5.32
N PHE A 118 0.80 5.37 3.99
CA PHE A 118 0.87 4.16 3.20
C PHE A 118 2.27 3.53 3.27
N VAL A 119 3.32 4.31 3.02
CA VAL A 119 4.70 3.82 3.11
C VAL A 119 5.02 3.42 4.55
N ALA A 120 4.64 4.24 5.54
CA ALA A 120 4.94 4.00 6.95
C ALA A 120 4.17 2.81 7.56
N GLY A 121 2.91 2.62 7.20
CA GLY A 121 2.04 1.60 7.79
C GLY A 121 1.94 0.31 6.99
N ALA A 122 1.97 0.37 5.66
CA ALA A 122 1.80 -0.82 4.81
C ALA A 122 3.13 -1.39 4.31
N ILE A 123 4.13 -0.55 4.01
CA ILE A 123 5.39 -1.00 3.42
C ILE A 123 6.49 -1.22 4.46
N ARG A 124 6.89 -0.15 5.18
CA ARG A 124 8.05 -0.16 6.11
C ARG A 124 8.03 -1.30 7.14
N PRO A 125 6.89 -1.69 7.75
CA PRO A 125 6.88 -2.76 8.74
C PRO A 125 7.16 -4.15 8.14
N HIS A 126 6.91 -4.32 6.83
CA HIS A 126 6.92 -5.65 6.18
C HIS A 126 8.12 -5.86 5.25
N VAL A 127 9.01 -4.87 5.05
CA VAL A 127 10.11 -4.94 4.06
C VAL A 127 11.08 -6.10 4.23
N THR A 128 11.17 -6.68 5.43
CA THR A 128 11.97 -7.87 5.75
C THR A 128 11.12 -9.05 6.23
N GLY A 129 9.80 -8.94 6.11
CA GLY A 129 8.82 -9.93 6.56
C GLY A 129 8.29 -10.80 5.42
N ARG A 130 7.10 -11.37 5.62
CA ARG A 130 6.45 -12.21 4.60
C ARG A 130 5.71 -11.30 3.61
N PHE A 131 5.81 -11.66 2.33
CA PHE A 131 5.17 -10.90 1.26
C PHE A 131 3.65 -10.79 1.43
N HIS A 132 2.97 -11.86 1.85
CA HIS A 132 1.51 -11.85 2.05
C HIS A 132 1.05 -10.85 3.12
N ASP A 133 1.85 -10.62 4.17
CA ASP A 133 1.52 -9.63 5.20
C ASP A 133 1.57 -8.22 4.60
N MET A 134 2.60 -7.94 3.79
CA MET A 134 2.72 -6.68 3.07
C MET A 134 1.58 -6.51 2.08
N LEU A 135 1.29 -7.53 1.27
CA LEU A 135 0.23 -7.50 0.28
C LEU A 135 -1.13 -7.21 0.91
N LEU A 136 -1.46 -7.90 2.02
CA LEU A 136 -2.70 -7.66 2.76
C LEU A 136 -2.76 -6.21 3.30
N ALA A 137 -1.66 -5.73 3.89
CA ALA A 137 -1.58 -4.36 4.40
C ALA A 137 -1.77 -3.33 3.27
N VAL A 138 -1.15 -3.54 2.11
CA VAL A 138 -1.25 -2.68 0.93
C VAL A 138 -2.67 -2.69 0.37
N MET A 139 -3.24 -3.85 0.07
CA MET A 139 -4.55 -3.98 -0.58
C MET A 139 -5.69 -3.44 0.28
N ARG A 140 -5.54 -3.45 1.62
CA ARG A 140 -6.49 -2.84 2.56
C ARG A 140 -6.23 -1.38 2.85
N HIS A 141 -5.08 -0.83 2.47
CA HIS A 141 -4.73 0.53 2.85
C HIS A 141 -5.66 1.55 2.15
N PRO A 142 -6.18 2.57 2.86
CA PRO A 142 -7.03 3.60 2.25
C PRO A 142 -6.44 4.27 1.01
N ALA A 143 -5.12 4.44 0.95
CA ALA A 143 -4.44 4.95 -0.24
C ALA A 143 -4.71 4.06 -1.48
N MET A 144 -4.53 2.74 -1.35
CA MET A 144 -4.71 1.79 -2.46
C MET A 144 -6.18 1.64 -2.84
N LEU A 145 -7.08 1.57 -1.85
CA LEU A 145 -8.53 1.51 -2.08
C LEU A 145 -9.07 2.75 -2.79
N LEU A 146 -8.53 3.93 -2.52
CA LEU A 146 -8.83 5.16 -3.27
C LEU A 146 -8.10 5.20 -4.60
N TYR A 147 -6.89 4.66 -4.70
CA TYR A 147 -6.10 4.68 -5.93
C TYR A 147 -6.68 3.79 -7.03
N LEU A 148 -7.32 2.69 -6.65
CA LEU A 148 -7.88 1.72 -7.58
C LEU A 148 -9.41 1.64 -7.50
N ASP A 149 -10.06 2.70 -6.98
CA ASP A 149 -11.53 2.85 -6.87
C ASP A 149 -12.28 1.76 -6.11
N ASN A 150 -11.60 0.85 -5.42
CA ASN A 150 -12.27 -0.25 -4.74
C ASN A 150 -13.17 0.21 -3.60
N ALA A 151 -12.89 1.37 -2.99
CA ALA A 151 -13.78 1.96 -1.98
C ALA A 151 -15.21 2.22 -2.49
N ALA A 152 -15.39 2.29 -3.82
CA ALA A 152 -16.69 2.43 -4.47
C ALA A 152 -17.21 1.12 -5.10
N SER A 153 -16.45 0.02 -5.06
CA SER A 153 -16.81 -1.27 -5.63
C SER A 153 -17.92 -1.94 -4.80
N VAL A 154 -18.97 -2.39 -5.48
CA VAL A 154 -20.14 -3.02 -4.87
C VAL A 154 -20.44 -4.32 -5.59
N GLY A 155 -20.69 -5.38 -4.83
CA GLY A 155 -21.16 -6.65 -5.38
C GLY A 155 -22.51 -6.48 -6.07
N PRO A 156 -22.68 -6.79 -7.37
CA PRO A 156 -23.95 -6.67 -8.07
C PRO A 156 -25.06 -7.52 -7.41
N GLY A 157 -24.69 -8.66 -6.83
CA GLY A 157 -25.58 -9.55 -6.09
C GLY A 157 -25.82 -9.14 -4.64
N SER A 158 -25.09 -8.15 -4.11
CA SER A 158 -25.20 -7.65 -2.73
C SER A 158 -26.50 -6.87 -2.49
N LEU A 159 -26.85 -6.67 -1.21
CA LEU A 159 -28.01 -5.85 -0.82
C LEU A 159 -27.94 -4.44 -1.43
N VAL A 160 -26.77 -3.79 -1.34
CA VAL A 160 -26.55 -2.45 -1.90
C VAL A 160 -26.57 -2.49 -3.42
N GLY A 161 -25.94 -3.50 -4.06
CA GLY A 161 -25.91 -3.65 -5.51
C GLY A 161 -27.31 -3.77 -6.10
N ARG A 162 -28.12 -4.69 -5.59
CA ARG A 162 -29.52 -4.89 -6.02
C ARG A 162 -30.39 -3.65 -5.84
N ARG A 163 -30.18 -2.87 -4.76
CA ARG A 163 -30.97 -1.67 -4.48
C ARG A 163 -30.57 -0.45 -5.33
N THR A 164 -29.29 -0.33 -5.65
CA THR A 164 -28.73 0.90 -6.24
C THR A 164 -28.31 0.75 -7.70
N GLY A 165 -28.26 -0.47 -8.24
CA GLY A 165 -27.73 -0.76 -9.57
C GLY A 165 -26.22 -0.55 -9.69
N ARG A 166 -25.50 -0.32 -8.58
CA ARG A 166 -24.05 -0.16 -8.59
C ARG A 166 -23.36 -1.51 -8.81
N GLY A 167 -22.23 -1.48 -9.50
CA GLY A 167 -21.51 -2.68 -9.91
C GLY A 167 -20.06 -2.77 -9.42
N LEU A 168 -19.39 -3.80 -9.91
CA LEU A 168 -17.98 -4.11 -9.63
C LEU A 168 -17.07 -3.04 -10.22
N ASN A 169 -16.03 -2.70 -9.47
CA ASN A 169 -14.81 -2.11 -10.02
C ASN A 169 -13.71 -3.18 -9.97
N GLU A 170 -13.12 -3.50 -11.13
CA GLU A 170 -12.12 -4.57 -11.26
C GLU A 170 -10.68 -4.09 -11.08
N ASN A 171 -10.43 -2.78 -10.99
CA ASN A 171 -9.06 -2.23 -11.07
C ASN A 171 -8.15 -2.79 -9.98
N LEU A 172 -8.61 -2.82 -8.72
CA LEU A 172 -7.82 -3.39 -7.62
C LEU A 172 -7.49 -4.86 -7.85
N ALA A 173 -8.47 -5.66 -8.30
CA ALA A 173 -8.27 -7.08 -8.57
C ALA A 173 -7.34 -7.32 -9.75
N ARG A 174 -7.49 -6.54 -10.82
CA ARG A 174 -6.64 -6.61 -12.01
C ARG A 174 -5.19 -6.29 -11.65
N GLU A 175 -4.95 -5.17 -10.98
CA GLU A 175 -3.61 -4.76 -10.57
C GLU A 175 -2.99 -5.72 -9.57
N CYS A 176 -3.80 -6.28 -8.65
CA CYS A 176 -3.36 -7.31 -7.71
C CYS A 176 -2.78 -8.52 -8.46
N LEU A 177 -3.51 -9.08 -9.42
CA LEU A 177 -3.05 -10.23 -10.21
C LEU A 177 -1.94 -9.87 -11.19
N GLU A 178 -2.08 -8.76 -11.89
CA GLU A 178 -1.25 -8.40 -13.04
C GLU A 178 0.11 -7.81 -12.64
N LEU A 179 0.10 -6.84 -11.72
CA LEU A 179 1.28 -6.04 -11.40
C LEU A 179 1.88 -6.37 -10.04
N HIS A 180 1.07 -6.91 -9.11
CA HIS A 180 1.50 -7.03 -7.73
C HIS A 180 1.87 -8.44 -7.29
N THR A 181 1.27 -9.49 -7.84
CA THR A 181 1.51 -10.88 -7.40
C THR A 181 2.03 -11.78 -8.52
N VAL A 182 1.13 -12.32 -9.34
CA VAL A 182 1.41 -13.50 -10.17
C VAL A 182 1.84 -13.15 -11.60
N SER A 183 1.40 -12.00 -12.11
CA SER A 183 1.54 -11.54 -13.50
C SER A 183 0.76 -12.36 -14.54
N PRO A 184 0.54 -11.82 -15.76
CA PRO A 184 -0.15 -12.55 -16.83
C PRO A 184 0.50 -13.88 -17.20
N ALA A 185 1.80 -14.05 -16.95
CA ALA A 185 2.51 -15.30 -17.22
C ALA A 185 2.00 -16.48 -16.37
N ALA A 186 1.30 -16.21 -15.26
CA ALA A 186 0.65 -17.24 -14.45
C ALA A 186 -0.64 -17.80 -15.07
N GLY A 187 -1.14 -17.22 -16.16
CA GLY A 187 -2.27 -17.75 -16.90
C GLY A 187 -3.65 -17.55 -16.25
N TYR A 188 -3.79 -16.58 -15.32
CA TYR A 188 -5.11 -16.20 -14.82
C TYR A 188 -5.99 -15.66 -15.96
N THR A 189 -7.29 -15.84 -15.82
CA THR A 189 -8.29 -15.44 -16.83
C THR A 189 -8.96 -14.11 -16.47
N GLN A 190 -9.66 -13.50 -17.43
CA GLN A 190 -10.56 -12.39 -17.10
C GLN A 190 -11.64 -12.81 -16.06
N GLY A 191 -12.04 -14.08 -16.06
CA GLY A 191 -12.94 -14.62 -15.03
C GLY A 191 -12.33 -14.56 -13.63
N ASP A 192 -11.02 -14.80 -13.50
CA ASP A 192 -10.29 -14.68 -12.24
C ASP A 192 -10.21 -13.23 -11.77
N VAL A 193 -10.01 -12.28 -12.68
CA VAL A 193 -10.07 -10.84 -12.37
C VAL A 193 -11.44 -10.47 -11.81
N THR A 194 -12.53 -10.84 -12.50
CA THR A 194 -13.89 -10.58 -12.03
C THR A 194 -14.17 -11.28 -10.70
N SER A 195 -13.67 -12.49 -10.51
CA SER A 195 -13.85 -13.25 -9.27
C SER A 195 -13.12 -12.60 -8.10
N LEU A 196 -11.86 -12.20 -8.26
CA LEU A 196 -11.12 -11.46 -7.24
C LEU A 196 -11.75 -10.08 -6.99
N ALA A 197 -12.30 -9.42 -8.00
CA ALA A 197 -13.05 -8.18 -7.81
C ALA A 197 -14.25 -8.39 -6.89
N ARG A 198 -15.00 -9.49 -7.07
CA ARG A 198 -16.09 -9.89 -6.16
C ARG A 198 -15.58 -10.15 -4.74
N VAL A 199 -14.42 -10.80 -4.59
CA VAL A 199 -13.77 -11.00 -3.29
C VAL A 199 -13.47 -9.66 -2.59
N PHE A 200 -13.02 -8.64 -3.31
CA PHE A 200 -12.70 -7.33 -2.73
C PHE A 200 -13.88 -6.37 -2.55
N THR A 201 -15.08 -6.70 -3.05
CA THR A 201 -16.26 -5.85 -2.84
C THR A 201 -16.54 -5.61 -1.35
N GLY A 202 -17.01 -4.42 -1.01
CA GLY A 202 -17.25 -4.04 0.38
C GLY A 202 -15.99 -3.63 1.16
N TRP A 203 -14.78 -3.83 0.64
CA TRP A 203 -13.56 -3.22 1.20
C TRP A 203 -13.58 -1.71 0.93
N SER A 204 -13.78 -0.93 1.98
CA SER A 204 -14.07 0.49 1.91
C SER A 204 -13.27 1.26 2.94
N ILE A 205 -13.46 2.57 2.95
CA ILE A 205 -12.86 3.48 3.92
C ILE A 205 -13.98 4.13 4.72
N ASP A 206 -13.78 4.20 6.03
CA ASP A 206 -14.59 5.00 6.93
C ASP A 206 -13.81 6.25 7.36
N LEU A 207 -14.18 7.39 6.77
CA LEU A 207 -13.59 8.71 7.09
C LEU A 207 -14.16 9.33 8.36
N LYS A 208 -15.23 8.76 8.93
CA LYS A 208 -15.89 9.26 10.13
C LYS A 208 -15.73 8.32 11.33
N GLY A 209 -15.10 7.17 11.13
CA GLY A 209 -14.77 6.23 12.20
C GLY A 209 -13.78 6.82 13.17
N GLU A 210 -13.72 6.23 14.36
CA GLU A 210 -12.77 6.59 15.42
C GLU A 210 -11.97 5.33 15.82
N PRO A 211 -10.73 5.15 15.30
CA PRO A 211 -10.05 5.99 14.32
C PRO A 211 -10.59 5.79 12.88
N PRO A 212 -10.41 6.77 11.97
CA PRO A 212 -10.79 6.60 10.57
C PRO A 212 -9.82 5.64 9.88
N GLY A 213 -10.31 4.87 8.89
CA GLY A 213 -9.48 3.85 8.26
C GLY A 213 -10.24 2.88 7.36
N PHE A 214 -9.66 1.71 7.14
CA PHE A 214 -10.31 0.59 6.45
C PHE A 214 -11.60 0.18 7.17
N ARG A 215 -12.62 -0.17 6.39
CA ARG A 215 -13.85 -0.79 6.89
C ARG A 215 -14.38 -1.78 5.87
N PHE A 216 -14.71 -2.99 6.34
CA PHE A 216 -15.51 -3.93 5.56
C PHE A 216 -17.01 -3.61 5.65
N ARG A 217 -17.71 -3.66 4.51
CA ARG A 217 -19.14 -3.38 4.37
C ARG A 217 -19.88 -4.63 3.90
N PRO A 218 -20.39 -5.48 4.81
CA PRO A 218 -21.07 -6.73 4.44
C PRO A 218 -22.22 -6.51 3.44
N GLY A 219 -23.05 -5.48 3.63
CA GLY A 219 -24.17 -5.19 2.72
C GLY A 219 -23.77 -4.77 1.29
N ALA A 220 -22.51 -4.41 1.05
CA ALA A 220 -21.97 -4.08 -0.27
C ALA A 220 -21.06 -5.19 -0.85
N HIS A 221 -20.82 -6.25 -0.09
CA HIS A 221 -20.01 -7.38 -0.52
C HIS A 221 -20.84 -8.35 -1.36
N GLU A 222 -20.25 -8.87 -2.42
CA GLU A 222 -20.85 -9.92 -3.24
C GLU A 222 -21.05 -11.18 -2.39
N PRO A 223 -22.27 -11.73 -2.29
CA PRO A 223 -22.51 -12.90 -1.46
C PRO A 223 -21.95 -14.19 -2.08
N GLY A 224 -21.80 -15.22 -1.26
CA GLY A 224 -21.42 -16.58 -1.68
C GLY A 224 -19.91 -16.84 -1.70
N VAL A 225 -19.54 -18.08 -2.03
CA VAL A 225 -18.15 -18.53 -2.23
C VAL A 225 -17.62 -18.01 -3.57
N LYS A 226 -16.36 -17.60 -3.61
CA LYS A 226 -15.70 -17.13 -4.85
C LYS A 226 -14.61 -18.13 -5.23
N THR A 227 -14.47 -18.40 -6.52
CA THR A 227 -13.41 -19.27 -7.04
C THR A 227 -12.39 -18.43 -7.78
N LEU A 228 -11.13 -18.51 -7.39
CA LEU A 228 -10.00 -17.79 -8.00
C LEU A 228 -8.92 -18.81 -8.34
N MET A 229 -8.54 -18.89 -9.62
CA MET A 229 -7.50 -19.79 -10.14
C MET A 229 -7.68 -21.24 -9.67
N GLY A 230 -8.93 -21.71 -9.65
CA GLY A 230 -9.31 -23.06 -9.22
C GLY A 230 -9.41 -23.28 -7.71
N GLN A 231 -9.11 -22.28 -6.88
CA GLN A 231 -9.29 -22.33 -5.42
C GLN A 231 -10.54 -21.60 -4.97
N SER A 232 -11.21 -22.12 -3.94
CA SER A 232 -12.45 -21.54 -3.40
C SER A 232 -12.20 -20.80 -2.10
N PHE A 233 -12.77 -19.61 -1.99
CA PHE A 233 -12.63 -18.71 -0.85
C PHE A 233 -14.00 -18.38 -0.25
N PRO A 234 -14.12 -18.35 1.10
CA PRO A 234 -15.38 -18.08 1.77
C PRO A 234 -15.89 -16.66 1.47
N GLU A 235 -17.16 -16.41 1.82
CA GLU A 235 -17.71 -15.05 1.82
C GLU A 235 -17.03 -14.19 2.90
N GLY A 236 -17.01 -12.87 2.70
CA GLY A 236 -16.64 -11.90 3.72
C GLY A 236 -15.21 -11.40 3.61
N GLU A 237 -14.82 -10.61 4.61
CA GLU A 237 -13.46 -10.05 4.70
C GLU A 237 -12.38 -11.15 4.77
N GLU A 238 -12.66 -12.23 5.51
CA GLU A 238 -11.75 -13.37 5.66
C GLU A 238 -11.45 -14.06 4.32
N GLY A 239 -12.46 -14.15 3.44
CA GLY A 239 -12.27 -14.68 2.09
C GLY A 239 -11.25 -13.87 1.28
N GLY A 240 -11.25 -12.55 1.44
CA GLY A 240 -10.26 -11.69 0.80
C GLY A 240 -8.87 -11.79 1.40
N ALA A 241 -8.76 -11.94 2.73
CA ALA A 241 -7.46 -12.22 3.36
C ALA A 241 -6.89 -13.58 2.91
N ALA A 242 -7.72 -14.61 2.84
CA ALA A 242 -7.33 -15.94 2.38
C ALA A 242 -6.95 -15.94 0.89
N ALA A 243 -7.68 -15.22 0.04
CA ALA A 243 -7.34 -15.07 -1.37
C ALA A 243 -5.98 -14.40 -1.56
N LEU A 244 -5.69 -13.33 -0.81
CA LEU A 244 -4.38 -12.67 -0.85
C LEU A 244 -3.24 -13.53 -0.30
N ALA A 245 -3.51 -14.43 0.65
CA ALA A 245 -2.50 -15.36 1.16
C ALA A 245 -2.20 -16.51 0.19
N PHE A 246 -3.13 -16.80 -0.73
CA PHE A 246 -2.98 -17.81 -1.77
C PHE A 246 -2.18 -17.31 -2.98
N LEU A 247 -2.36 -16.03 -3.36
CA LEU A 247 -1.64 -15.37 -4.45
C LEU A 247 -0.14 -15.20 -4.15
#